data_AF-A0A537M2H9-F1
#
_entry.id   AF-A0A537M2H9-F1
#
_cell.length_a   1.000
_cell.length_b   1.000
_cell.length_c   1.000
_cell.angle_alpha   90.00
_cell.angle_beta   90.00
_cell.angle_gamma   90.00
#
_symmetry.space_group_name_H-M   'P 1'
#
loop_
_entity.id
_entity.type
_entity.pdbx_description
1 polymer ?
#
loop_
_entity_poly.entity_id
_entity_poly.type
_entity_poly.pdbx_seq_one_letter_code
_entity_poly.pdbx_strand_id
1 'polypeptide(L)'
;MDLRGWKNPWQWMLAVNVAVVLGVFVHKIFLQPYVPYIHLLVDYHYGFTKRALIGAIVSLFTSKVPVWLVFALGGTVWLVTLGLFVQLFRRTFGFDDKHWPLFVFTAGSPFFFKNFMHALGHFDIYGCTLAICLLLLPARSIAFVLLAALFSVLLVLIHHIHLLMYVPTIAVIVLLRHYLTHGVKALNLSVGIAAALCVGVLFVAAQFLGSIPVPEAEFVQYLHGRMADPSRTNLLSFSYIWYQPLAKEIHDTWARMPSNLLGVPVFALLIWLHSPLWKYFAELIRSLREDWHRRVVTAALAGVSLGYSALFLIVFDYSRWVSNWAVCMVLILHAVT
;
A
#
# COMPACT_ATOMS: atom_id res chain seq x y z
N MET A 1 10.49 34.87 -24.86
CA MET A 1 10.00 33.63 -24.25
C MET A 1 8.92 33.08 -25.15
N ASP A 2 9.23 32.05 -25.93
CA ASP A 2 8.30 31.46 -26.90
C ASP A 2 7.23 30.64 -26.12
N LEU A 3 5.98 31.10 -26.11
CA LEU A 3 4.86 30.52 -25.35
C LEU A 3 4.33 29.19 -25.95
N ARG A 4 5.16 28.44 -26.68
CA ARG A 4 4.84 27.08 -27.19
C ARG A 4 4.57 26.08 -26.06
N GLY A 5 5.08 26.35 -24.86
CA GLY A 5 4.86 25.51 -23.67
C GLY A 5 3.40 25.33 -23.24
N TRP A 6 2.49 26.22 -23.68
CA TRP A 6 1.05 26.12 -23.37
C TRP A 6 0.29 25.13 -24.26
N LYS A 7 0.90 24.63 -25.35
CA LYS A 7 0.26 23.61 -26.20
C LYS A 7 0.14 22.25 -25.51
N ASN A 8 1.07 21.92 -24.62
CA ASN A 8 1.13 20.65 -23.89
C ASN A 8 1.35 20.90 -22.38
N PRO A 9 0.32 21.36 -21.64
CA PRO A 9 0.44 21.71 -20.22
C PRO A 9 0.93 20.57 -19.34
N TRP A 10 0.71 19.31 -19.75
CA TRP A 10 1.18 18.12 -19.05
C TRP A 10 2.71 18.03 -18.98
N GLN A 11 3.46 18.61 -19.93
CA GLN A 11 4.92 18.60 -19.91
C GLN A 11 5.48 19.44 -18.75
N TRP A 12 4.87 20.60 -18.50
CA TRP A 12 5.20 21.44 -17.34
C TRP A 12 4.81 20.77 -16.04
N MET A 13 3.64 20.14 -16.00
CA MET A 13 3.22 19.35 -14.84
C MET A 13 4.22 18.23 -14.54
N LEU A 14 4.72 17.54 -15.56
CA LEU A 14 5.75 16.51 -15.40
C LEU A 14 7.03 17.09 -14.80
N ALA A 15 7.54 18.20 -15.35
CA ALA A 15 8.74 18.87 -14.83
C ALA A 15 8.58 19.27 -13.36
N VAL A 16 7.44 19.88 -13.00
CA VAL A 16 7.11 20.22 -11.62
C VAL A 16 7.04 18.98 -10.74
N ASN A 17 6.42 17.90 -11.22
CA ASN A 17 6.33 16.65 -10.47
C ASN A 17 7.72 16.05 -10.18
N VAL A 18 8.63 16.05 -11.16
CA VAL A 18 10.00 15.60 -10.97
C VAL A 18 10.71 16.46 -9.92
N ALA A 19 10.63 17.78 -10.03
CA ALA A 19 11.25 18.69 -9.07
C ALA A 19 10.72 18.47 -7.64
N VAL A 20 9.39 18.31 -7.49
CA VAL A 20 8.76 18.03 -6.19
C VAL A 20 9.20 16.69 -5.62
N VAL A 21 9.27 15.63 -6.44
CA VAL A 21 9.72 14.30 -5.97
C VAL A 21 11.17 14.36 -5.48
N LEU A 22 12.05 15.06 -6.20
CA LEU A 22 13.44 15.27 -5.77
C LEU A 22 13.50 16.05 -4.45
N GLY A 23 12.73 17.14 -4.32
CA GLY A 23 12.66 17.93 -3.10
C GLY A 23 12.15 17.12 -1.90
N VAL A 24 11.09 16.32 -2.08
CA VAL A 24 10.54 15.43 -1.04
C VAL A 24 11.54 14.36 -0.65
N PHE A 25 12.28 13.77 -1.60
CA PHE A 25 13.30 12.77 -1.32
C PHE A 25 14.44 13.35 -0.48
N VAL A 26 14.97 14.50 -0.88
CA VAL A 26 16.01 15.22 -0.13
C VAL A 26 15.51 15.55 1.29
N HIS A 27 14.31 16.14 1.40
CA HIS A 27 13.70 16.43 2.70
C HIS A 27 13.57 15.18 3.57
N LYS A 28 13.15 14.05 3.00
CA LYS A 28 12.95 12.78 3.73
C LYS A 28 14.26 12.21 4.27
N ILE A 29 15.36 12.33 3.52
CA ILE A 29 16.68 11.88 3.99
C ILE A 29 17.12 12.68 5.21
N PHE A 30 16.85 13.98 5.26
CA PHE A 30 17.25 14.84 6.38
C PHE A 30 16.28 14.81 7.58
N LEU A 31 15.07 14.27 7.42
CA LEU A 31 14.05 14.27 8.48
C LEU A 31 14.31 13.16 9.53
N GLN A 32 14.73 13.57 10.73
CA GLN A 32 14.89 12.71 11.92
C GLN A 32 13.66 12.84 12.85
N PRO A 33 13.30 11.80 13.63
CA PRO A 33 13.86 10.45 13.70
C PRO A 33 13.26 9.49 12.66
N TYR A 34 14.01 8.45 12.29
CA TYR A 34 13.58 7.43 11.32
C TYR A 34 12.75 6.33 11.98
N VAL A 35 11.50 6.65 12.31
CA VAL A 35 10.51 5.74 12.92
C VAL A 35 10.47 4.33 12.28
N PRO A 36 10.58 4.14 10.95
CA PRO A 36 10.42 2.81 10.36
C PRO A 36 11.57 1.81 10.60
N TYR A 37 12.72 2.28 11.09
CA TYR A 37 13.91 1.44 11.27
C TYR A 37 13.67 0.24 12.19
N ILE A 38 12.88 0.43 13.25
CA ILE A 38 12.53 -0.63 14.19
C ILE A 38 11.90 -1.85 13.50
N HIS A 39 11.14 -1.66 12.41
CA HIS A 39 10.54 -2.77 11.67
C HIS A 39 11.56 -3.67 10.94
N LEU A 40 12.79 -3.20 10.70
CA LEU A 40 13.87 -4.03 10.17
C LEU A 40 14.60 -4.81 11.27
N LEU A 41 14.48 -4.39 12.52
CA LEU A 41 15.09 -5.04 13.68
C LEU A 41 14.25 -6.19 14.23
N VAL A 42 12.94 -6.18 13.99
CA VAL A 42 12.04 -7.22 14.48
C VAL A 42 12.06 -8.43 13.56
N ASP A 43 12.29 -9.61 14.12
CA ASP A 43 12.21 -10.89 13.44
C ASP A 43 11.44 -11.92 14.28
N TYR A 44 11.56 -13.20 13.94
CA TYR A 44 10.88 -14.31 14.61
C TYR A 44 11.70 -14.96 15.73
N HIS A 45 12.70 -14.27 16.30
CA HIS A 45 13.53 -14.82 17.38
C HIS A 45 12.70 -15.35 18.56
N TYR A 46 11.66 -14.62 18.95
CA TYR A 46 10.72 -15.02 20.02
C TYR A 46 9.49 -15.78 19.50
N GLY A 47 9.57 -16.38 18.31
CA GLY A 47 8.46 -17.07 17.66
C GLY A 47 7.64 -16.18 16.74
N PHE A 48 6.44 -16.65 16.37
CA PHE A 48 5.58 -15.96 15.42
C PHE A 48 5.16 -14.57 15.95
N THR A 49 5.56 -13.53 15.23
CA THR A 49 5.37 -12.13 15.63
C THR A 49 4.78 -11.34 14.48
N LYS A 50 3.77 -10.50 14.76
CA LYS A 50 3.16 -9.64 13.75
C LYS A 50 4.17 -8.61 13.22
N ARG A 51 4.10 -8.28 11.93
CA ARG A 51 4.94 -7.24 11.28
C ARG A 51 6.44 -7.57 11.25
N ALA A 52 6.81 -8.84 11.32
CA ALA A 52 8.21 -9.26 11.45
C ALA A 52 8.82 -9.80 10.14
N LEU A 53 8.02 -10.04 9.08
CA LEU A 53 8.54 -10.74 7.89
C LEU A 53 9.73 -10.03 7.23
N ILE A 54 9.66 -8.71 7.04
CA ILE A 54 10.76 -7.97 6.40
C ILE A 54 12.03 -8.02 7.26
N GLY A 55 11.92 -7.77 8.56
CA GLY A 55 13.07 -7.84 9.46
C GLY A 55 13.64 -9.25 9.59
N ALA A 56 12.79 -10.29 9.54
CA ALA A 56 13.22 -11.69 9.49
C ALA A 56 14.00 -12.02 8.21
N ILE A 57 13.58 -11.51 7.05
CA ILE A 57 14.35 -11.65 5.80
C ILE A 57 15.69 -10.92 5.94
N VAL A 58 15.71 -9.70 6.52
CA VAL A 58 16.95 -8.96 6.76
C VAL A 58 17.90 -9.72 7.70
N SER A 59 17.39 -10.40 8.72
CA SER A 59 18.18 -11.23 9.65
C SER A 59 18.97 -12.34 8.96
N LEU A 60 18.51 -12.82 7.79
CA LEU A 60 19.23 -13.83 7.01
C LEU A 60 20.53 -13.30 6.41
N PHE A 61 20.66 -11.99 6.23
CA PHE A 61 21.80 -11.36 5.57
C PHE A 61 22.70 -10.57 6.53
N THR A 62 22.15 -10.07 7.64
CA THR A 62 22.96 -9.33 8.63
C THR A 62 22.40 -9.48 10.05
N SER A 63 23.31 -9.70 11.00
CA SER A 63 23.01 -9.66 12.43
C SER A 63 22.92 -8.24 12.98
N LYS A 64 23.62 -7.28 12.35
CA LYS A 64 23.63 -5.86 12.70
C LYS A 64 23.01 -5.05 11.57
N VAL A 65 21.83 -4.50 11.80
CA VAL A 65 21.08 -3.77 10.77
C VAL A 65 21.55 -2.32 10.76
N PRO A 66 22.01 -1.76 9.64
CA PRO A 66 22.32 -0.35 9.56
C PRO A 66 21.08 0.48 9.20
N VAL A 67 21.00 1.70 9.73
CA VAL A 67 19.85 2.60 9.50
C VAL A 67 19.65 2.93 8.03
N TRP A 68 20.72 3.05 7.24
CA TRP A 68 20.65 3.35 5.81
C TRP A 68 19.88 2.29 5.02
N LEU A 69 19.78 1.05 5.54
CA LEU A 69 19.08 -0.05 4.87
C LEU A 69 17.59 0.24 4.67
N VAL A 70 16.97 1.03 5.55
CA VAL A 70 15.59 1.50 5.40
C VAL A 70 15.40 2.26 4.08
N PHE A 71 16.36 3.14 3.77
CA PHE A 71 16.33 3.94 2.54
C PHE A 71 16.68 3.11 1.32
N ALA A 72 17.67 2.22 1.43
CA ALA A 72 18.04 1.34 0.32
C ALA A 72 16.87 0.42 -0.06
N LEU A 73 16.25 -0.26 0.90
CA LEU A 73 15.11 -1.14 0.65
C LEU A 73 13.89 -0.34 0.16
N GLY A 74 13.50 0.70 0.89
CA GLY A 74 12.35 1.52 0.51
C GLY A 74 12.51 2.18 -0.86
N GLY A 75 13.67 2.75 -1.14
CA GLY A 75 13.99 3.38 -2.42
C GLY A 75 14.07 2.39 -3.57
N THR A 76 14.66 1.21 -3.35
CA THR A 76 14.70 0.14 -4.36
C THR A 76 13.30 -0.32 -4.72
N VAL A 77 12.46 -0.64 -3.72
CA VAL A 77 11.07 -1.05 -3.96
C VAL A 77 10.32 0.08 -4.67
N TRP A 78 10.53 1.34 -4.29
CA TRP A 78 9.91 2.49 -4.95
C TRP A 78 10.25 2.59 -6.44
N LEU A 79 11.53 2.43 -6.79
CA LEU A 79 11.96 2.43 -8.19
C LEU A 79 11.36 1.27 -8.98
N VAL A 80 11.31 0.08 -8.36
CA VAL A 80 10.68 -1.11 -8.96
C VAL A 80 9.18 -0.87 -9.17
N THR A 81 8.45 -0.37 -8.16
CA THR A 81 7.02 -0.05 -8.28
C THR A 81 6.77 0.98 -9.37
N LEU A 82 7.62 2.00 -9.48
CA LEU A 82 7.52 3.02 -10.53
C LEU A 82 7.69 2.40 -11.93
N GLY A 83 8.74 1.61 -12.13
CA GLY A 83 8.97 0.93 -13.41
C GLY A 83 7.82 -0.02 -13.78
N LEU A 84 7.33 -0.80 -12.81
CA LEU A 84 6.18 -1.68 -13.00
C LEU A 84 4.90 -0.90 -13.32
N PHE A 85 4.66 0.24 -12.68
CA PHE A 85 3.51 1.09 -12.96
C PHE A 85 3.57 1.72 -14.35
N VAL A 86 4.75 2.21 -14.77
CA VAL A 86 4.96 2.72 -16.14
C VAL A 86 4.60 1.63 -17.16
N GLN A 87 5.06 0.39 -16.92
CA GLN A 87 4.74 -0.74 -17.78
C GLN A 87 3.26 -1.11 -17.75
N LEU A 88 2.63 -1.09 -16.58
CA LEU A 88 1.20 -1.33 -16.41
C LEU A 88 0.37 -0.29 -17.18
N PHE A 89 0.67 0.99 -16.98
CA PHE A 89 -0.02 2.08 -17.64
C PHE A 89 0.13 1.99 -19.16
N ARG A 90 1.35 1.73 -19.65
CA ARG A 90 1.62 1.50 -21.08
C ARG A 90 0.76 0.36 -21.64
N ARG A 91 0.60 -0.73 -20.89
CA ARG A 91 -0.18 -1.90 -21.33
C ARG A 91 -1.68 -1.62 -21.34
N THR A 92 -2.16 -0.84 -20.38
CA THR A 92 -3.59 -0.56 -20.20
C THR A 92 -4.09 0.58 -21.10
N PHE A 93 -3.35 1.69 -21.16
CA PHE A 93 -3.77 2.92 -21.85
C PHE A 93 -2.89 3.26 -23.05
N GLY A 94 -1.63 2.83 -23.05
CA GLY A 94 -0.63 3.28 -24.03
C GLY A 94 -0.01 4.64 -23.68
N PHE A 95 0.95 5.07 -24.50
CA PHE A 95 1.59 6.39 -24.42
C PHE A 95 1.42 7.12 -25.75
N ASP A 96 0.24 7.68 -25.94
CA ASP A 96 -0.07 8.62 -27.00
C ASP A 96 -0.38 10.01 -26.41
N ASP A 97 -0.54 11.02 -27.26
CA ASP A 97 -0.83 12.40 -26.84
C ASP A 97 -2.13 12.52 -26.04
N LYS A 98 -3.05 11.56 -26.17
CA LYS A 98 -4.31 11.52 -25.43
C LYS A 98 -4.13 11.03 -23.99
N HIS A 99 -3.26 10.06 -23.76
CA HIS A 99 -3.08 9.42 -22.44
C HIS A 99 -1.90 9.98 -21.63
N TRP A 100 -0.98 10.74 -22.24
CA TRP A 100 0.08 11.43 -21.50
C TRP A 100 -0.42 12.31 -20.34
N PRO A 101 -1.46 13.15 -20.52
CA PRO A 101 -2.02 13.93 -19.41
C PRO A 101 -2.53 13.06 -18.27
N LEU A 102 -3.21 11.93 -18.60
CA LEU A 102 -3.72 10.99 -17.60
C LEU A 102 -2.57 10.35 -16.80
N PHE A 103 -1.49 9.94 -17.48
CA PHE A 103 -0.30 9.39 -16.84
C PHE A 103 0.32 10.41 -15.89
N VAL A 104 0.61 11.62 -16.37
CA VAL A 104 1.28 12.66 -15.57
C VAL A 104 0.42 13.09 -14.40
N PHE A 105 -0.89 13.20 -14.58
CA PHE A 105 -1.82 13.54 -13.51
C PHE A 105 -1.88 12.45 -12.43
N THR A 106 -1.91 11.18 -12.84
CA THR A 106 -1.97 10.03 -11.91
C THR A 106 -0.65 9.83 -11.19
N ALA A 107 0.47 9.73 -11.92
CA ALA A 107 1.80 9.53 -11.36
C ALA A 107 2.25 10.73 -10.52
N GLY A 108 1.85 11.94 -10.91
CA GLY A 108 2.12 13.19 -10.22
C GLY A 108 1.25 13.45 -8.99
N SER A 109 0.19 12.66 -8.79
CA SER A 109 -0.71 12.82 -7.65
C SER A 109 0.06 12.77 -6.33
N PRO A 110 -0.23 13.68 -5.36
CA PRO A 110 0.33 13.58 -4.02
C PRO A 110 -0.03 12.26 -3.32
N PHE A 111 -1.15 11.64 -3.71
CA PHE A 111 -1.64 10.40 -3.11
C PHE A 111 -0.90 9.14 -3.59
N PHE A 112 -0.15 9.20 -4.69
CA PHE A 112 0.45 8.01 -5.30
C PHE A 112 1.95 7.89 -4.97
N PHE A 113 2.86 8.06 -5.94
CA PHE A 113 4.28 7.83 -5.72
C PHE A 113 4.92 8.76 -4.68
N LYS A 114 4.43 10.01 -4.59
CA LYS A 114 4.90 10.98 -3.58
C LYS A 114 4.58 10.51 -2.16
N ASN A 115 3.40 9.92 -1.96
CA ASN A 115 3.03 9.34 -0.66
C ASN A 115 4.00 8.23 -0.25
N PHE A 116 4.35 7.31 -1.15
CA PHE A 116 5.31 6.25 -0.82
C PHE A 116 6.73 6.79 -0.56
N MET A 117 7.11 7.89 -1.21
CA MET A 117 8.38 8.57 -0.92
C MET A 117 8.38 9.15 0.50
N HIS A 118 7.30 9.84 0.88
CA HIS A 118 7.14 10.38 2.23
C HIS A 118 7.06 9.26 3.28
N ALA A 119 6.40 8.16 2.93
CA ALA A 119 6.23 6.98 3.76
C ALA A 119 7.38 5.97 3.62
N LEU A 120 8.55 6.35 3.08
CA LEU A 120 9.70 5.43 2.95
C LEU A 120 9.97 4.68 4.26
N GLY A 121 10.08 3.35 4.14
CA GLY A 121 10.21 2.42 5.27
C GLY A 121 8.88 1.90 5.84
N HIS A 122 7.75 2.57 5.56
CA HIS A 122 6.43 2.02 5.82
C HIS A 122 6.07 1.05 4.69
N PHE A 123 5.82 -0.20 5.04
CA PHE A 123 5.72 -1.31 4.09
C PHE A 123 4.43 -1.34 3.25
N ASP A 124 3.78 -0.20 3.03
CA ASP A 124 2.57 -0.10 2.20
C ASP A 124 2.85 -0.31 0.73
N ILE A 125 4.02 0.16 0.28
CA ILE A 125 4.43 0.11 -1.12
C ILE A 125 4.50 -1.32 -1.66
N TYR A 126 4.73 -2.31 -0.78
CA TYR A 126 4.66 -3.72 -1.15
C TYR A 126 3.25 -4.12 -1.59
N GLY A 127 2.20 -3.59 -0.95
CA GLY A 127 0.81 -3.80 -1.36
C GLY A 127 0.55 -3.31 -2.77
N CYS A 128 1.00 -2.09 -3.08
CA CYS A 128 0.91 -1.52 -4.42
C CYS A 128 1.72 -2.35 -5.43
N THR A 129 2.96 -2.71 -5.10
CA THR A 129 3.85 -3.49 -5.97
C THR A 129 3.26 -4.84 -6.34
N LEU A 130 2.78 -5.60 -5.35
CA LEU A 130 2.21 -6.93 -5.57
C LEU A 130 0.90 -6.86 -6.36
N ALA A 131 0.07 -5.84 -6.12
CA ALA A 131 -1.13 -5.61 -6.91
C ALA A 131 -0.79 -5.27 -8.38
N ILE A 132 0.22 -4.44 -8.65
CA ILE A 132 0.69 -4.16 -10.01
C ILE A 132 1.23 -5.44 -10.68
N CYS A 133 2.00 -6.25 -9.96
CA CYS A 133 2.47 -7.54 -10.46
C CYS A 133 1.29 -8.43 -10.90
N LEU A 134 0.23 -8.53 -10.10
CA LEU A 134 -0.97 -9.28 -10.49
C LEU A 134 -1.65 -8.68 -11.73
N LEU A 135 -1.76 -7.37 -11.83
CA LEU A 135 -2.35 -6.70 -12.99
C LEU A 135 -1.56 -6.98 -14.29
N LEU A 136 -0.23 -7.06 -14.18
CA LEU A 136 0.65 -7.39 -15.32
C LEU A 136 0.62 -8.88 -15.69
N LEU A 137 0.31 -9.77 -14.76
CA LEU A 137 0.26 -11.21 -15.04
C LEU A 137 -1.03 -11.62 -15.78
N PRO A 138 -1.01 -12.67 -16.61
CA PRO A 138 -2.21 -13.20 -17.24
C PRO A 138 -3.09 -13.97 -16.25
N ALA A 139 -4.37 -13.60 -16.13
CA ALA A 139 -5.31 -14.19 -15.18
C ALA A 139 -6.01 -15.48 -15.68
N ARG A 140 -5.30 -16.31 -16.46
CA ARG A 140 -5.89 -17.42 -17.24
C ARG A 140 -6.10 -18.73 -16.49
N SER A 141 -5.64 -18.83 -15.24
CA SER A 141 -5.61 -20.11 -14.51
C SER A 141 -5.81 -19.93 -13.00
N ILE A 142 -6.07 -21.06 -12.32
CA ILE A 142 -6.16 -21.12 -10.86
C ILE A 142 -4.85 -20.67 -10.19
N ALA A 143 -3.71 -20.83 -10.85
CA ALA A 143 -2.43 -20.35 -10.34
C ALA A 143 -2.45 -18.82 -10.09
N PHE A 144 -3.25 -18.07 -10.85
CA PHE A 144 -3.45 -16.64 -10.62
C PHE A 144 -4.12 -16.36 -9.25
N VAL A 145 -5.14 -17.14 -8.91
CA VAL A 145 -5.86 -17.05 -7.62
C VAL A 145 -4.93 -17.43 -6.47
N LEU A 146 -4.16 -18.51 -6.64
CA LEU A 146 -3.18 -18.97 -5.63
C LEU A 146 -2.05 -17.94 -5.44
N LEU A 147 -1.57 -17.32 -6.52
CA LEU A 147 -0.56 -16.26 -6.44
C LEU A 147 -1.09 -15.02 -5.72
N ALA A 148 -2.34 -14.64 -5.98
CA ALA A 148 -3.00 -13.56 -5.26
C ALA A 148 -3.17 -13.85 -3.76
N ALA A 149 -3.47 -15.12 -3.42
CA ALA A 149 -3.51 -15.59 -2.04
C ALA A 149 -2.13 -15.51 -1.39
N LEU A 150 -1.08 -15.99 -2.07
CA LEU A 150 0.30 -15.91 -1.60
C LEU A 150 0.73 -14.47 -1.36
N PHE A 151 0.44 -13.56 -2.29
CA PHE A 151 0.72 -12.14 -2.11
C PHE A 151 -0.03 -11.56 -0.92
N SER A 152 -1.30 -11.92 -0.73
CA SER A 152 -2.09 -11.50 0.44
C SER A 152 -1.50 -12.03 1.75
N VAL A 153 -1.05 -13.29 1.78
CA VAL A 153 -0.35 -13.90 2.93
C VAL A 153 0.93 -13.12 3.25
N LEU A 154 1.77 -12.86 2.25
CA LEU A 154 3.00 -12.08 2.43
C LEU A 154 2.68 -10.68 2.97
N LEU A 155 1.67 -10.00 2.44
CA LEU A 155 1.26 -8.68 2.93
C LEU A 155 0.80 -8.71 4.39
N VAL A 156 0.01 -9.70 4.79
CA VAL A 156 -0.43 -9.85 6.19
C VAL A 156 0.77 -10.08 7.12
N LEU A 157 1.75 -10.87 6.70
CA LEU A 157 2.98 -11.11 7.47
C LEU A 157 3.90 -9.89 7.55
N ILE A 158 3.98 -9.11 6.46
CA ILE A 158 4.67 -7.81 6.43
C ILE A 158 3.98 -6.84 7.38
N HIS A 159 2.66 -6.74 7.30
CA HIS A 159 1.85 -5.86 8.12
C HIS A 159 0.36 -6.26 8.02
N HIS A 160 -0.19 -6.82 9.10
CA HIS A 160 -1.55 -7.40 9.11
C HIS A 160 -2.67 -6.45 8.67
N ILE A 161 -2.51 -5.13 8.87
CA ILE A 161 -3.44 -4.09 8.37
C ILE A 161 -3.70 -4.16 6.85
N HIS A 162 -2.79 -4.77 6.08
CA HIS A 162 -2.98 -4.99 4.65
C HIS A 162 -4.26 -5.77 4.36
N LEU A 163 -4.79 -6.55 5.32
CA LEU A 163 -6.10 -7.20 5.22
C LEU A 163 -7.23 -6.20 4.92
N LEU A 164 -7.14 -4.98 5.43
CA LEU A 164 -8.13 -3.91 5.20
C LEU A 164 -7.70 -2.92 4.11
N MET A 165 -6.42 -2.92 3.70
CA MET A 165 -5.87 -2.02 2.67
C MET A 165 -5.79 -2.66 1.29
N TYR A 166 -4.75 -3.46 1.03
CA TYR A 166 -4.42 -3.96 -0.30
C TYR A 166 -4.98 -5.35 -0.58
N VAL A 167 -5.23 -6.18 0.43
CA VAL A 167 -5.86 -7.51 0.24
C VAL A 167 -7.25 -7.39 -0.41
N PRO A 168 -8.13 -6.45 -0.01
CA PRO A 168 -9.41 -6.26 -0.69
C PRO A 168 -9.22 -5.84 -2.15
N THR A 169 -8.22 -5.00 -2.44
CA THR A 169 -7.88 -4.60 -3.82
C THR A 169 -7.39 -5.79 -4.64
N ILE A 170 -6.54 -6.65 -4.08
CA ILE A 170 -6.08 -7.89 -4.71
C ILE A 170 -7.27 -8.82 -4.99
N ALA A 171 -8.18 -8.98 -4.03
CA ALA A 171 -9.39 -9.78 -4.20
C ALA A 171 -10.28 -9.23 -5.34
N VAL A 172 -10.42 -7.90 -5.44
CA VAL A 172 -11.13 -7.24 -6.55
C VAL A 172 -10.42 -7.49 -7.87
N ILE A 173 -9.09 -7.40 -7.94
CA ILE A 173 -8.32 -7.72 -9.16
C ILE A 173 -8.59 -9.17 -9.60
N VAL A 174 -8.64 -10.12 -8.66
CA VAL A 174 -8.99 -11.52 -8.95
C VAL A 174 -10.44 -11.66 -9.43
N LEU A 175 -11.39 -11.00 -8.77
CA LEU A 175 -12.79 -10.99 -9.16
C LEU A 175 -12.95 -10.50 -10.61
N LEU A 176 -12.38 -9.34 -10.92
CA LEU A 176 -12.52 -8.70 -12.21
C LEU A 176 -11.76 -9.43 -13.33
N ARG A 177 -10.51 -9.84 -13.07
CA ARG A 177 -9.66 -10.39 -14.13
C ARG A 177 -9.75 -11.90 -14.31
N HIS A 178 -10.17 -12.64 -13.29
CA HIS A 178 -10.30 -14.09 -13.36
C HIS A 178 -11.76 -14.55 -13.36
N TYR A 179 -12.55 -14.21 -12.34
CA TYR A 179 -13.89 -14.79 -12.19
C TYR A 179 -14.91 -14.19 -13.16
N LEU A 180 -14.90 -12.88 -13.39
CA LEU A 180 -15.79 -12.27 -14.39
C LEU A 180 -15.47 -12.73 -15.81
N THR A 181 -14.19 -12.96 -16.13
CA THR A 181 -13.75 -13.32 -17.49
C THR A 181 -13.85 -14.81 -17.80
N HIS A 182 -13.58 -15.69 -16.83
CA HIS A 182 -13.55 -17.15 -17.02
C HIS A 182 -14.76 -17.88 -16.42
N GLY A 183 -15.62 -17.15 -15.71
CA GLY A 183 -16.76 -17.71 -15.00
C GLY A 183 -16.40 -18.44 -13.70
N VAL A 184 -17.44 -18.82 -12.97
CA VAL A 184 -17.32 -19.53 -11.69
C VAL A 184 -17.58 -21.02 -11.92
N LYS A 185 -16.56 -21.84 -11.63
CA LYS A 185 -16.63 -23.31 -11.64
C LYS A 185 -16.45 -23.82 -10.21
N ALA A 186 -16.96 -25.00 -9.89
CA ALA A 186 -16.84 -25.55 -8.53
C ALA A 186 -15.38 -25.59 -8.03
N LEU A 187 -14.44 -25.96 -8.91
CA LEU A 187 -13.02 -26.02 -8.57
C LEU A 187 -12.37 -24.65 -8.33
N ASN A 188 -12.58 -23.67 -9.21
CA ASN A 188 -11.95 -22.36 -8.99
C ASN A 188 -12.63 -21.61 -7.82
N LEU A 189 -13.91 -21.85 -7.57
CA LEU A 189 -14.62 -21.33 -6.41
C LEU A 189 -14.10 -21.94 -5.11
N SER A 190 -13.94 -23.26 -5.04
CA SER A 190 -13.43 -23.93 -3.84
C SER A 190 -12.01 -23.48 -3.50
N VAL A 191 -11.13 -23.36 -4.51
CA VAL A 191 -9.78 -22.82 -4.32
C VAL A 191 -9.81 -21.36 -3.86
N GLY A 192 -10.69 -20.53 -4.42
CA GLY A 192 -10.87 -19.14 -3.99
C GLY A 192 -11.32 -19.02 -2.53
N ILE A 193 -12.29 -19.84 -2.13
CA ILE A 193 -12.78 -19.89 -0.73
C ILE A 193 -11.66 -20.37 0.20
N ALA A 194 -10.96 -21.44 -0.14
CA ALA A 194 -9.85 -21.96 0.66
C ALA A 194 -8.73 -20.93 0.81
N ALA A 195 -8.39 -20.22 -0.28
CA ALA A 195 -7.43 -19.12 -0.27
C ALA A 195 -7.86 -17.98 0.67
N ALA A 196 -9.13 -17.53 0.57
CA ALA A 196 -9.66 -16.48 1.43
C ALA A 196 -9.66 -16.90 2.92
N LEU A 197 -10.06 -18.13 3.22
CA LEU A 197 -10.01 -18.69 4.57
C LEU A 197 -8.59 -18.75 5.11
N CYS A 198 -7.62 -19.18 4.29
CA CYS A 198 -6.22 -19.23 4.67
C CYS A 198 -5.68 -17.84 5.06
N VAL A 199 -5.96 -16.81 4.24
CA VAL A 199 -5.57 -15.43 4.54
C VAL A 199 -6.28 -14.91 5.80
N GLY A 200 -7.56 -15.22 5.97
CA GLY A 200 -8.35 -14.83 7.15
C GLY A 200 -7.82 -15.46 8.44
N VAL A 201 -7.56 -16.77 8.44
CA VAL A 201 -6.98 -17.49 9.60
C VAL A 201 -5.61 -16.92 9.95
N LEU A 202 -4.78 -16.66 8.93
CA LEU A 202 -3.47 -16.05 9.15
C LEU A 202 -3.57 -14.65 9.77
N PHE A 203 -4.51 -13.83 9.32
CA PHE A 203 -4.76 -12.53 9.93
C PHE A 203 -5.18 -12.65 11.39
N VAL A 204 -6.11 -13.55 11.71
CA VAL A 204 -6.54 -13.80 13.09
C VAL A 204 -5.33 -14.24 13.94
N ALA A 205 -4.52 -15.15 13.44
CA ALA A 205 -3.28 -15.55 14.11
C ALA A 205 -2.33 -14.35 14.31
N ALA A 206 -2.07 -13.54 13.27
CA ALA A 206 -1.22 -12.37 13.37
C ALA A 206 -1.75 -11.32 14.38
N GLN A 207 -3.07 -11.13 14.44
CA GLN A 207 -3.68 -10.12 15.30
C GLN A 207 -3.69 -10.53 16.78
N PHE A 208 -4.02 -11.80 17.06
CA PHE A 208 -4.27 -12.26 18.44
C PHE A 208 -3.14 -13.11 19.02
N LEU A 209 -2.34 -13.77 18.17
CA LEU A 209 -1.23 -14.64 18.59
C LEU A 209 0.14 -14.06 18.21
N GLY A 210 0.19 -12.99 17.43
CA GLY A 210 1.44 -12.37 16.95
C GLY A 210 2.06 -11.34 17.91
N SER A 211 1.64 -11.29 19.18
CA SER A 211 2.24 -10.44 20.20
C SER A 211 3.50 -11.09 20.78
N ILE A 212 4.45 -10.27 21.21
CA ILE A 212 5.72 -10.77 21.73
C ILE A 212 5.51 -11.37 23.13
N PRO A 213 5.98 -12.61 23.40
CA PRO A 213 5.69 -13.31 24.65
C PRO A 213 6.59 -12.88 25.83
N VAL A 214 7.68 -12.16 25.56
CA VAL A 214 8.64 -11.69 26.58
C VAL A 214 8.36 -10.26 27.01
N PRO A 215 8.80 -9.82 28.21
CA PRO A 215 8.67 -8.44 28.65
C PRO A 215 9.29 -7.42 27.67
N GLU A 216 8.69 -6.23 27.57
CA GLU A 216 9.14 -5.20 26.62
C GLU A 216 10.63 -4.81 26.80
N ALA A 217 11.12 -4.78 28.04
CA ALA A 217 12.53 -4.47 28.32
C ALA A 217 13.49 -5.49 27.70
N GLU A 218 13.15 -6.78 27.75
CA GLU A 218 13.94 -7.86 27.15
C GLU A 218 13.93 -7.73 25.63
N PHE A 219 12.75 -7.48 25.05
CA PHE A 219 12.61 -7.26 23.62
C PHE A 219 13.40 -6.04 23.14
N VAL A 220 13.32 -4.92 23.84
CA VAL A 220 14.09 -3.70 23.52
C VAL A 220 15.59 -3.96 23.61
N GLN A 221 16.05 -4.73 24.60
CA GLN A 221 17.45 -5.12 24.72
C GLN A 221 17.90 -5.99 23.53
N TYR A 222 17.07 -6.94 23.11
CA TYR A 222 17.30 -7.74 21.91
C TYR A 222 17.42 -6.86 20.65
N LEU A 223 16.45 -5.95 20.43
CA LEU A 223 16.46 -5.02 19.30
C LEU A 223 17.69 -4.10 19.32
N HIS A 224 18.07 -3.60 20.49
CA HIS A 224 19.28 -2.79 20.70
C HIS A 224 20.53 -3.58 20.28
N GLY A 225 20.60 -4.85 20.66
CA GLY A 225 21.63 -5.79 20.23
C GLY A 225 21.70 -5.99 18.71
N ARG A 226 20.64 -5.70 17.95
CA ARG A 226 20.62 -5.77 16.49
C ARG A 226 20.99 -4.46 15.78
N MET A 227 21.07 -3.35 16.49
CA MET A 227 21.40 -2.06 15.88
C MET A 227 22.87 -2.00 15.49
N ALA A 228 23.17 -1.51 14.28
CA ALA A 228 24.54 -1.18 13.89
C ALA A 228 25.08 0.06 14.63
N ASP A 229 24.20 1.00 14.99
CA ASP A 229 24.52 2.16 15.83
C ASP A 229 23.68 2.13 17.13
N PRO A 230 24.20 1.55 18.23
CA PRO A 230 23.47 1.41 19.48
C PRO A 230 23.27 2.73 20.25
N SER A 231 23.91 3.83 19.84
CA SER A 231 23.75 5.15 20.50
C SER A 231 22.37 5.77 20.24
N ARG A 232 21.69 5.33 19.18
CA ARG A 232 20.42 5.89 18.68
C ARG A 232 19.20 5.22 19.31
N THR A 233 19.15 5.14 20.63
CA THR A 233 18.06 4.48 21.39
C THR A 233 16.69 5.09 21.15
N ASN A 234 16.65 6.36 20.73
CA ASN A 234 15.42 7.05 20.30
C ASN A 234 14.70 6.36 19.12
N LEU A 235 15.39 5.52 18.34
CA LEU A 235 14.77 4.72 17.27
C LEU A 235 13.99 3.50 17.79
N LEU A 236 14.13 3.15 19.08
CA LEU A 236 13.42 2.04 19.71
C LEU A 236 12.16 2.48 20.46
N SER A 237 11.86 3.78 20.55
CA SER A 237 10.71 4.32 21.32
C SER A 237 9.34 3.84 20.85
N PHE A 238 9.28 3.14 19.72
CA PHE A 238 8.08 2.61 19.10
C PHE A 238 7.90 1.09 19.32
N SER A 239 8.69 0.46 20.21
CA SER A 239 8.61 -0.97 20.56
C SER A 239 7.25 -1.41 21.08
N TYR A 240 6.53 -0.51 21.75
CA TYR A 240 5.25 -0.81 22.39
C TYR A 240 4.17 -1.33 21.42
N ILE A 241 4.27 -1.05 20.11
CA ILE A 241 3.27 -1.47 19.11
C ILE A 241 3.13 -2.98 18.98
N TRP A 242 4.18 -3.75 19.34
CA TRP A 242 4.15 -5.21 19.31
C TRP A 242 3.42 -5.82 20.51
N TYR A 243 3.15 -5.00 21.53
CA TYR A 243 2.40 -5.35 22.74
C TYR A 243 1.00 -4.73 22.76
N GLN A 244 0.76 -3.71 21.94
CA GLN A 244 -0.47 -2.95 21.96
C GLN A 244 -1.68 -3.81 21.54
N PRO A 245 -2.73 -3.90 22.38
CA PRO A 245 -3.97 -4.55 22.01
C PRO A 245 -4.84 -3.63 21.15
N LEU A 246 -5.71 -4.22 20.33
CA LEU A 246 -6.63 -3.50 19.44
C LEU A 246 -7.47 -2.44 20.17
N ALA A 247 -7.95 -2.74 21.38
CA ALA A 247 -8.74 -1.80 22.17
C ALA A 247 -7.97 -0.49 22.49
N LYS A 248 -6.67 -0.60 22.74
CA LYS A 248 -5.81 0.57 22.96
C LYS A 248 -5.55 1.34 21.66
N GLU A 249 -5.35 0.64 20.54
CA GLU A 249 -5.23 1.29 19.22
C GLU A 249 -6.47 2.12 18.88
N ILE A 250 -7.66 1.58 19.12
CA ILE A 250 -8.93 2.29 18.94
C ILE A 250 -8.97 3.50 19.87
N HIS A 251 -8.72 3.32 21.16
CA HIS A 251 -8.75 4.42 22.13
C HIS A 251 -7.80 5.57 21.73
N ASP A 252 -6.55 5.25 21.39
CA ASP A 252 -5.55 6.23 20.96
C ASP A 252 -5.97 6.94 19.66
N THR A 253 -6.61 6.23 18.74
CA THR A 253 -7.15 6.80 17.49
C THR A 253 -8.24 7.83 17.77
N TRP A 254 -9.19 7.51 18.64
CA TRP A 254 -10.26 8.43 19.01
C TRP A 254 -9.76 9.62 19.82
N ALA A 255 -8.78 9.43 20.71
CA ALA A 255 -8.15 10.51 21.45
C ALA A 255 -7.49 11.56 20.53
N ARG A 256 -6.93 11.11 19.40
CA ARG A 256 -6.31 11.99 18.39
C ARG A 256 -7.27 12.44 17.28
N MET A 257 -8.51 11.95 17.26
CA MET A 257 -9.50 12.30 16.22
C MET A 257 -9.69 13.82 16.06
N PRO A 258 -9.80 14.64 17.12
CA PRO A 258 -10.02 16.08 16.96
C PRO A 258 -8.92 16.79 16.16
N SER A 259 -7.64 16.45 16.37
CA SER A 259 -6.54 17.04 15.61
C SER A 259 -6.51 16.53 14.17
N ASN A 260 -6.86 15.26 13.94
CA ASN A 260 -6.94 14.70 12.60
C ASN A 260 -8.07 15.29 11.75
N LEU A 261 -9.20 15.64 12.37
CA LEU A 261 -10.33 16.27 11.69
C LEU A 261 -9.94 17.62 11.06
N LEU A 262 -8.93 18.31 11.59
CA LEU A 262 -8.39 19.53 10.99
C LEU A 262 -7.78 19.29 9.60
N GLY A 263 -7.34 18.07 9.31
CA GLY A 263 -6.84 17.68 7.98
C GLY A 263 -7.94 17.41 6.96
N VAL A 264 -9.19 17.18 7.39
CA VAL A 264 -10.30 16.82 6.49
C VAL A 264 -10.52 17.85 5.38
N PRO A 265 -10.54 19.17 5.62
CA PRO A 265 -10.69 20.15 4.55
C PRO A 265 -9.56 20.07 3.51
N VAL A 266 -8.32 19.82 3.95
CA VAL A 266 -7.17 19.68 3.06
C VAL A 266 -7.30 18.43 2.19
N PHE A 267 -7.64 17.29 2.80
CA PHE A 267 -7.84 16.05 2.04
C PHE A 267 -9.04 16.15 1.11
N ALA A 268 -10.15 16.75 1.55
CA ALA A 268 -11.33 16.98 0.71
C ALA A 268 -11.00 17.86 -0.50
N LEU A 269 -10.23 18.94 -0.31
CA LEU A 269 -9.74 19.79 -1.39
C LEU A 269 -8.82 19.00 -2.34
N LEU A 270 -7.83 18.28 -1.81
CA LEU A 270 -6.92 17.49 -2.62
C LEU A 270 -7.67 16.42 -3.42
N ILE A 271 -8.61 15.72 -2.79
CA ILE A 271 -9.55 14.79 -3.41
C ILE A 271 -10.28 15.53 -4.54
N TRP A 272 -10.99 16.62 -4.25
CA TRP A 272 -11.73 17.40 -5.26
C TRP A 272 -10.89 17.87 -6.47
N LEU A 273 -9.62 18.26 -6.25
CA LEU A 273 -8.69 18.61 -7.33
C LEU A 273 -8.41 17.45 -8.29
N HIS A 274 -8.65 16.20 -7.89
CA HIS A 274 -8.60 15.01 -8.73
C HIS A 274 -9.92 14.70 -9.44
N SER A 275 -10.93 15.58 -9.39
CA SER A 275 -12.21 15.39 -10.08
C SER A 275 -12.09 15.06 -11.58
N PRO A 276 -11.12 15.55 -12.37
CA PRO A 276 -10.94 15.09 -13.75
C PRO A 276 -10.64 13.59 -13.85
N LEU A 277 -9.83 13.07 -12.94
CA LEU A 277 -9.48 11.65 -12.88
C LEU A 277 -10.70 10.80 -12.53
N TRP A 278 -11.52 11.25 -11.58
CA TRP A 278 -12.74 10.51 -11.20
C TRP A 278 -13.80 10.52 -12.29
N LYS A 279 -13.94 11.63 -13.03
CA LYS A 279 -14.83 11.69 -14.19
C LYS A 279 -14.41 10.68 -15.23
N TYR A 280 -13.11 10.63 -15.56
CA TYR A 280 -12.55 9.63 -16.45
C TYR A 280 -12.84 8.21 -15.96
N PHE A 281 -12.67 7.94 -14.65
CA PHE A 281 -12.95 6.63 -14.06
C PHE A 281 -14.42 6.26 -14.14
N ALA A 282 -15.32 7.19 -13.84
CA ALA A 282 -16.75 6.98 -13.91
C ALA A 282 -17.21 6.72 -15.35
N GLU A 283 -16.64 7.43 -16.33
CA GLU A 283 -16.89 7.19 -17.76
C GLU A 283 -16.39 5.81 -18.21
N LEU A 284 -15.20 5.40 -17.77
CA LEU A 284 -14.68 4.05 -18.05
C LEU A 284 -15.65 2.98 -17.54
N ILE A 285 -16.10 3.09 -16.29
CA ILE A 285 -17.06 2.15 -15.72
C ILE A 285 -18.40 2.18 -16.47
N ARG A 286 -18.91 3.37 -16.82
CA ARG A 286 -20.16 3.50 -17.58
C ARG A 286 -20.06 2.89 -18.98
N SER A 287 -18.89 2.93 -19.58
CA SER A 287 -18.61 2.37 -20.91
C SER A 287 -18.56 0.85 -20.95
N LEU A 288 -18.51 0.17 -19.80
CA LEU A 288 -18.63 -1.29 -19.74
C LEU A 288 -19.98 -1.71 -20.33
N ARG A 289 -19.91 -2.67 -21.26
CA ARG A 289 -21.07 -3.14 -22.03
C ARG A 289 -22.14 -3.81 -21.18
N GLU A 290 -21.75 -4.53 -20.14
CA GLU A 290 -22.65 -5.32 -19.30
C GLU A 290 -23.00 -4.62 -17.99
N ASP A 291 -24.30 -4.47 -17.73
CA ASP A 291 -24.83 -3.89 -16.49
C ASP A 291 -24.32 -4.60 -15.24
N TRP A 292 -24.20 -5.93 -15.32
CA TRP A 292 -23.67 -6.74 -14.25
C TRP A 292 -22.23 -6.36 -13.90
N HIS A 293 -21.35 -6.22 -14.90
CA HIS A 293 -19.96 -5.79 -14.68
C HIS A 293 -19.90 -4.40 -14.03
N ARG A 294 -20.75 -3.46 -14.44
CA ARG A 294 -20.83 -2.12 -13.82
C ARG A 294 -21.19 -2.20 -12.35
N ARG A 295 -22.20 -3.00 -11.99
CA ARG A 295 -22.62 -3.19 -10.60
C ARG A 295 -21.53 -3.87 -9.78
N VAL A 296 -20.86 -4.88 -10.32
CA VAL A 296 -19.77 -5.59 -9.64
C VAL A 296 -18.60 -4.65 -9.36
N VAL A 297 -18.16 -3.86 -10.35
CA VAL A 297 -17.08 -2.88 -10.16
C VAL A 297 -17.48 -1.82 -9.14
N THR A 298 -18.72 -1.31 -9.19
CA THR A 298 -19.21 -0.31 -8.23
C THR A 298 -19.26 -0.87 -6.80
N ALA A 299 -19.78 -2.09 -6.64
CA ALA A 299 -19.81 -2.79 -5.35
C ALA A 299 -18.40 -3.07 -4.82
N ALA A 300 -17.46 -3.44 -5.69
CA ALA A 300 -16.06 -3.64 -5.34
C ALA A 300 -15.41 -2.35 -4.83
N LEU A 301 -15.59 -1.21 -5.53
CA LEU A 301 -15.08 0.08 -5.10
C LEU A 301 -15.68 0.51 -3.75
N ALA A 302 -16.98 0.29 -3.55
CA ALA A 302 -17.65 0.55 -2.28
C ALA A 302 -17.08 -0.34 -1.16
N GLY A 303 -16.90 -1.64 -1.40
CA GLY A 303 -16.35 -2.60 -0.43
C GLY A 303 -14.93 -2.25 -0.01
N VAL A 304 -14.06 -1.90 -0.95
CA VAL A 304 -12.68 -1.44 -0.64
C VAL A 304 -12.73 -0.13 0.16
N SER A 305 -13.59 0.81 -0.24
CA SER A 305 -13.74 2.08 0.49
C SER A 305 -14.26 1.88 1.92
N LEU A 306 -15.19 0.94 2.14
CA LEU A 306 -15.65 0.56 3.48
C LEU A 306 -14.53 -0.03 4.35
N GLY A 307 -13.63 -0.83 3.75
CA GLY A 307 -12.43 -1.32 4.44
C GLY A 307 -11.53 -0.19 4.93
N TYR A 308 -11.30 0.83 4.10
CA TYR A 308 -10.56 2.03 4.51
C TYR A 308 -11.33 2.86 5.55
N SER A 309 -12.67 2.96 5.46
CA SER A 309 -13.50 3.57 6.50
C SER A 309 -13.31 2.89 7.86
N ALA A 310 -13.24 1.56 7.90
CA ALA A 310 -12.95 0.83 9.13
C ALA A 310 -11.54 1.16 9.66
N LEU A 311 -10.53 1.28 8.78
CA LEU A 311 -9.19 1.70 9.18
C LEU A 311 -9.17 3.09 9.80
N PHE A 312 -9.88 4.05 9.20
CA PHE A 312 -10.03 5.39 9.75
C PHE A 312 -10.66 5.42 11.15
N LEU A 313 -11.43 4.40 11.53
CA LEU A 313 -12.05 4.33 12.86
C LEU A 313 -11.17 3.61 13.90
N ILE A 314 -10.17 2.83 13.46
CA ILE A 314 -9.44 1.88 14.31
C ILE A 314 -7.96 2.26 14.47
N VAL A 315 -7.32 2.82 13.45
CA VAL A 315 -5.87 3.04 13.44
C VAL A 315 -5.50 4.46 13.00
N PHE A 316 -4.68 5.11 13.81
CA PHE A 316 -4.14 6.45 13.59
C PHE A 316 -3.11 6.49 12.45
N ASP A 317 -3.47 7.02 11.28
CA ASP A 317 -2.62 7.69 10.25
C ASP A 317 -3.46 8.07 9.00
N TYR A 318 -4.34 9.07 9.14
CA TYR A 318 -5.31 9.42 8.10
C TYR A 318 -4.66 9.80 6.76
N SER A 319 -3.51 10.49 6.81
CA SER A 319 -2.80 10.92 5.61
C SER A 319 -2.34 9.74 4.74
N ARG A 320 -1.81 8.71 5.40
CA ARG A 320 -1.37 7.46 4.78
C ARG A 320 -2.55 6.65 4.28
N TRP A 321 -3.65 6.58 5.04
CA TRP A 321 -4.83 5.81 4.66
C TRP A 321 -5.58 6.42 3.48
N VAL A 322 -5.79 7.75 3.45
CA VAL A 322 -6.42 8.43 2.29
C VAL A 322 -5.58 8.20 1.03
N SER A 323 -4.25 8.34 1.16
CA SER A 323 -3.35 8.16 0.03
C SER A 323 -3.40 6.74 -0.51
N ASN A 324 -3.26 5.73 0.36
CA ASN A 324 -3.35 4.32 -0.04
C ASN A 324 -4.74 3.95 -0.59
N TRP A 325 -5.82 4.51 -0.06
CA TRP A 325 -7.16 4.36 -0.64
C TRP A 325 -7.19 4.83 -2.09
N ALA A 326 -6.67 6.03 -2.36
CA ALA A 326 -6.61 6.56 -3.72
C ALA A 326 -5.74 5.69 -4.64
N VAL A 327 -4.61 5.16 -4.14
CA VAL A 327 -3.79 4.18 -4.87
C VAL A 327 -4.62 2.94 -5.24
N CYS A 328 -5.34 2.36 -4.28
CA CYS A 328 -6.19 1.21 -4.50
C CYS A 328 -7.26 1.49 -5.57
N MET A 329 -7.89 2.66 -5.56
CA MET A 329 -8.85 3.06 -6.60
C MET A 329 -8.20 3.11 -7.99
N VAL A 330 -6.99 3.67 -8.10
CA VAL A 330 -6.22 3.71 -9.36
C VAL A 330 -5.84 2.30 -9.82
N LEU A 331 -5.45 1.40 -8.90
CA LEU A 331 -5.09 0.02 -9.27
C LEU A 331 -6.31 -0.78 -9.74
N ILE A 332 -7.47 -0.61 -9.10
CA ILE A 332 -8.72 -1.27 -9.52
C ILE A 332 -9.12 -0.82 -10.92
N LEU A 333 -8.93 0.45 -11.26
CA LEU A 333 -9.19 0.94 -12.62
C LEU A 333 -8.44 0.14 -13.68
N HIS A 334 -7.16 -0.17 -13.46
CA HIS A 334 -6.36 -0.94 -14.39
C HIS A 334 -6.81 -2.41 -14.51
N ALA A 335 -7.70 -2.89 -13.61
CA ALA A 335 -8.36 -4.19 -13.71
C ALA A 335 -9.68 -4.14 -14.48
N VAL A 336 -10.27 -2.95 -14.65
CA VAL A 336 -11.57 -2.74 -15.32
C VAL A 336 -11.42 -2.64 -16.84
N THR A 337 -10.26 -2.22 -17.31
CA THR A 337 -9.82 -2.20 -18.71
C THR A 337 -9.46 -3.59 -19.21
#